data_AF-A0A5C6ALA8-F1
#
_entry.id   AF-A0A5C6ALA8-F1
#
_cell.length_a   1.000
_cell.length_b   1.000
_cell.length_c   1.000
_cell.angle_alpha   90.00
_cell.angle_beta   90.00
_cell.angle_gamma   90.00
#
_symmetry.space_group_name_H-M   'P 1'
#
loop_
_entity.id
_entity.type
_entity.pdbx_description
1 polymer ?
#
loop_
_entity_poly.entity_id
_entity_poly.type
_entity_poly.pdbx_seq_one_letter_code
_entity_poly.pdbx_strand_id
1 'polypeptide(L)'
;MNVAAETALPVTDCTGCGVCCLHMGHPTFNLEPDQLQAVVAGKNVDAGQMGQAARADLQRWLEMPVRLRDETLATILSYQPPADGELDGRCTWLDAKTNQCLHHEHRPQVCRDFEVGRSQCLAWRQSYSSLLRP
;
A
#
# COMPACT_ATOMS: atom_id res chain seq x y z
N MET A 1 16.04 -37.39 12.84
CA MET A 1 16.41 -36.11 12.18
C MET A 1 15.25 -35.16 12.42
N ASN A 2 15.34 -34.34 13.48
CA ASN A 2 14.29 -33.36 13.82
C ASN A 2 14.62 -32.07 13.09
N VAL A 3 13.75 -31.66 12.16
CA VAL A 3 13.81 -30.34 11.57
C VAL A 3 13.30 -29.39 12.66
N ALA A 4 14.18 -28.54 13.18
CA ALA A 4 13.80 -27.48 14.08
C ALA A 4 12.76 -26.61 13.36
N ALA A 5 11.55 -26.52 13.92
CA ALA A 5 10.65 -25.44 13.61
C ALA A 5 11.34 -24.17 14.13
N GLU A 6 11.99 -23.43 13.23
CA GLU A 6 12.45 -22.07 13.53
C GLU A 6 11.21 -21.27 13.94
N THR A 7 11.11 -21.03 15.23
CA THR A 7 10.23 -20.03 15.81
C THR A 7 10.67 -18.68 15.25
N ALA A 8 10.16 -18.33 14.06
CA ALA A 8 10.32 -17.01 13.49
C ALA A 8 9.75 -16.03 14.51
N LEU A 9 10.61 -15.14 15.02
CA LEU A 9 10.22 -14.08 15.94
C LEU A 9 8.99 -13.34 15.40
N PRO A 10 8.09 -12.84 16.27
CA PRO A 10 6.94 -12.08 15.79
C PRO A 10 7.47 -10.88 14.99
N VAL A 11 7.19 -10.86 13.70
CA VAL A 11 7.50 -9.71 12.86
C VAL A 11 6.55 -8.58 13.29
N THR A 12 7.07 -7.70 14.14
CA THR A 12 6.36 -6.56 14.76
C THR A 12 6.23 -5.37 13.81
N ASP A 13 6.94 -5.38 12.69
CA ASP A 13 6.91 -4.35 11.65
C ASP A 13 6.84 -4.96 10.24
N CYS A 14 7.17 -4.17 9.21
CA CYS A 14 7.18 -4.65 7.82
C CYS A 14 8.56 -5.15 7.36
N THR A 15 9.59 -5.09 8.20
CA THR A 15 10.98 -5.40 7.83
C THR A 15 11.11 -6.82 7.32
N GLY A 16 11.57 -6.96 6.07
CA GLY A 16 11.71 -8.26 5.41
C GLY A 16 10.40 -8.97 5.04
N CYS A 17 9.24 -8.37 5.32
CA CYS A 17 7.93 -8.96 5.02
C CYS A 17 7.27 -8.30 3.80
N GLY A 18 6.80 -7.05 3.95
CA GLY A 18 6.13 -6.34 2.86
C GLY A 18 4.94 -7.08 2.22
N VAL A 19 4.34 -8.09 2.88
CA VAL A 19 3.39 -9.02 2.23
C VAL A 19 2.21 -8.28 1.61
N CYS A 20 1.68 -7.29 2.32
CA CYS A 20 0.57 -6.47 1.82
C CYS A 20 0.97 -5.57 0.66
N CYS A 21 2.26 -5.29 0.44
CA CYS A 21 2.74 -4.50 -0.69
C CYS A 21 3.13 -5.38 -1.89
N LEU A 22 3.25 -6.71 -1.73
CA LEU A 22 3.69 -7.59 -2.82
C LEU A 22 2.65 -7.79 -3.94
N HIS A 23 1.41 -7.39 -3.70
CA HIS A 23 0.28 -7.74 -4.57
C HIS A 23 -0.75 -6.61 -4.77
N MET A 24 -0.41 -5.36 -4.48
CA MET A 24 -1.34 -4.20 -4.57
C MET A 24 -1.15 -3.36 -5.83
N GLY A 25 -0.04 -3.52 -6.56
CA GLY A 25 0.34 -2.71 -7.73
C GLY A 25 0.75 -1.26 -7.39
N HIS A 26 -0.05 -0.55 -6.59
CA HIS A 26 0.20 0.84 -6.17
C HIS A 26 -0.43 1.12 -4.79
N PRO A 27 -0.12 2.25 -4.13
CA PRO A 27 -0.85 2.66 -2.93
C PRO A 27 -2.33 2.93 -3.25
N THR A 28 -3.25 2.28 -2.51
CA THR A 28 -4.69 2.41 -2.72
C THR A 28 -5.28 3.52 -1.84
N PHE A 29 -5.56 4.68 -2.43
CA PHE A 29 -6.24 5.79 -1.77
C PHE A 29 -7.76 5.59 -1.82
N ASN A 30 -8.46 6.05 -0.78
CA ASN A 30 -9.93 6.15 -0.74
C ASN A 30 -10.43 7.39 -1.50
N LEU A 31 -9.83 7.67 -2.66
CA LEU A 31 -10.15 8.80 -3.53
C LEU A 31 -10.24 8.31 -4.97
N GLU A 32 -11.18 8.86 -5.71
CA GLU A 32 -11.31 8.58 -7.14
C GLU A 32 -10.17 9.24 -7.93
N PRO A 33 -9.75 8.66 -9.08
CA PRO A 33 -8.70 9.24 -9.91
C PRO A 33 -8.92 10.71 -10.26
N ASP A 34 -10.16 11.12 -10.54
CA ASP A 34 -10.51 12.52 -10.84
C ASP A 34 -10.27 13.46 -9.66
N GLN A 35 -10.48 12.97 -8.43
CA GLN A 35 -10.20 13.74 -7.21
C GLN A 35 -8.70 13.91 -7.00
N LEU A 36 -7.92 12.85 -7.23
CA LEU A 36 -6.46 12.90 -7.16
C LEU A 36 -5.87 13.86 -8.19
N GLN A 37 -6.37 13.81 -9.43
CA GLN A 37 -6.00 14.72 -10.52
C GLN A 37 -6.38 16.17 -10.21
N ALA A 38 -7.57 16.41 -9.64
CA ALA A 38 -8.01 17.75 -9.28
C ALA A 38 -7.03 18.43 -8.32
N VAL A 39 -6.55 17.71 -7.30
CA VAL A 39 -5.54 18.24 -6.36
C VAL A 39 -4.23 18.58 -7.07
N VAL A 40 -3.74 17.69 -7.95
CA VAL A 40 -2.50 17.93 -8.73
C VAL A 40 -2.67 19.15 -9.66
N ALA A 41 -3.86 19.34 -10.22
CA ALA A 41 -4.20 20.51 -11.03
C ALA A 41 -4.46 21.80 -10.20
N GLY A 42 -4.25 21.78 -8.89
CA GLY A 42 -4.47 22.93 -8.01
C GLY A 42 -5.94 23.28 -7.80
N LYS A 43 -6.86 22.34 -8.09
CA LYS A 43 -8.30 22.51 -7.88
C LYS A 43 -8.68 22.03 -6.49
N ASN A 44 -9.65 22.70 -5.89
CA ASN A 44 -10.22 22.29 -4.62
C ASN A 44 -11.08 21.04 -4.80
N VAL A 45 -10.94 20.10 -3.87
CA VAL A 45 -11.80 18.92 -3.76
C VAL A 45 -12.69 19.09 -2.52
N ASP A 46 -14.00 18.99 -2.70
CA ASP A 46 -14.96 19.13 -1.59
C ASP A 46 -14.92 17.91 -0.67
N ALA A 47 -14.41 18.10 0.55
CA ALA A 47 -14.36 17.08 1.59
C ALA A 47 -15.67 16.96 2.39
N GLY A 48 -16.64 17.85 2.19
CA GLY A 48 -17.86 17.97 2.99
C GLY A 48 -18.69 16.69 3.05
N GLN A 49 -18.76 15.96 1.93
CA GLN A 49 -19.55 14.71 1.82
C GLN A 49 -18.73 13.42 1.88
N MET A 50 -17.41 13.51 2.02
CA MET A 50 -16.53 12.35 2.01
C MET A 50 -16.70 11.45 3.25
N GLY A 51 -16.34 10.17 3.13
CA GLY A 51 -16.14 9.31 4.31
C GLY A 51 -14.89 9.72 5.11
N GLN A 52 -14.77 9.26 6.35
CA GLN A 52 -13.60 9.56 7.20
C GLN A 52 -12.27 9.12 6.55
N ALA A 53 -12.23 7.91 5.99
CA ALA A 53 -11.04 7.38 5.31
C ALA A 53 -10.64 8.23 4.10
N ALA A 54 -11.61 8.62 3.26
CA ALA A 54 -11.40 9.50 2.12
C ALA A 54 -10.88 10.88 2.53
N ARG A 55 -11.42 11.48 3.59
CA ARG A 55 -10.90 12.75 4.12
C ARG A 55 -9.46 12.65 4.61
N ALA A 56 -9.14 11.57 5.33
CA ALA A 56 -7.79 11.34 5.82
C ALA A 56 -6.79 11.12 4.65
N ASP A 57 -7.24 10.44 3.59
CA ASP A 57 -6.45 10.26 2.37
C ASP A 57 -6.27 11.56 1.58
N LEU A 58 -7.30 12.40 1.49
CA LEU A 58 -7.20 13.72 0.88
C LEU A 58 -6.16 14.59 1.60
N GLN A 59 -6.18 14.59 2.94
CA GLN A 59 -5.18 15.32 3.71
C GLN A 59 -3.75 14.84 3.41
N ARG A 60 -3.53 13.52 3.43
CA ARG A 60 -2.20 12.95 3.11
C ARG A 60 -1.76 13.24 1.68
N TRP A 61 -2.70 13.23 0.74
CA TRP A 61 -2.43 13.57 -0.66
C TRP A 61 -2.01 15.04 -0.80
N LEU A 62 -2.63 15.96 -0.04
CA LEU A 62 -2.26 17.37 -0.02
C LEU A 62 -0.86 17.59 0.59
N GLU A 63 -0.54 16.87 1.67
CA GLU A 63 0.74 16.96 2.40
C GLU A 63 1.90 16.25 1.67
N MET A 64 1.60 15.35 0.74
CA MET A 64 2.60 14.59 -0.01
C MET A 64 3.50 15.51 -0.85
N PRO A 65 4.84 15.29 -0.87
CA PRO A 65 5.74 16.01 -1.75
C PRO A 65 5.27 15.97 -3.21
N VAL A 66 5.27 17.12 -3.88
CA VAL A 66 4.74 17.28 -5.25
C VAL A 66 5.24 16.19 -6.18
N ARG A 67 6.56 15.95 -6.20
CA ARG A 67 7.16 14.93 -7.07
C ARG A 67 6.63 13.53 -6.78
N LEU A 68 6.54 13.13 -5.51
CA LEU A 68 6.01 11.83 -5.12
C LEU A 68 4.53 11.69 -5.49
N ARG A 69 3.75 12.76 -5.32
CA ARG A 69 2.34 12.80 -5.68
C ARG A 69 2.13 12.62 -7.19
N ASP A 70 2.91 13.34 -8.00
CA ASP A 70 2.81 13.28 -9.45
C ASP A 70 3.22 11.89 -9.98
N GLU A 71 4.31 11.31 -9.46
CA GLU A 71 4.75 9.95 -9.79
C GLU A 71 3.70 8.89 -9.38
N THR A 72 3.08 9.06 -8.21
CA THR A 72 2.02 8.18 -7.71
C THR A 72 0.76 8.29 -8.57
N LEU A 73 0.35 9.51 -8.94
CA LEU A 73 -0.79 9.73 -9.82
C LEU A 73 -0.55 9.12 -11.20
N ALA A 74 0.63 9.33 -11.79
CA ALA A 74 0.98 8.74 -13.08
C ALA A 74 0.85 7.21 -13.04
N THR A 75 1.32 6.58 -11.95
CA THR A 75 1.15 5.13 -11.73
C THR A 75 -0.33 4.74 -11.73
N ILE A 76 -1.15 5.39 -10.90
CA ILE A 76 -2.59 5.11 -10.77
C ILE A 76 -3.31 5.23 -12.11
N LEU A 77 -2.99 6.27 -12.91
CA LEU A 77 -3.64 6.48 -14.20
C LEU A 77 -3.16 5.52 -15.30
N SER A 78 -1.93 5.03 -15.19
CA SER A 78 -1.38 4.03 -16.10
C SER A 78 -1.71 2.59 -15.70
N TYR A 79 -2.28 2.40 -14.51
CA TYR A 79 -2.54 1.08 -13.97
C TYR A 79 -3.49 0.30 -14.88
N GLN A 80 -3.12 -0.95 -15.17
CA GLN A 80 -3.95 -1.91 -15.89
C GLN A 80 -4.09 -3.14 -14.98
N PRO A 81 -5.30 -3.46 -14.53
CA PRO A 81 -5.50 -4.65 -13.73
C PRO A 81 -5.10 -5.89 -14.51
N PRO A 82 -4.45 -6.87 -13.88
CA PRO A 82 -4.06 -8.09 -14.54
C PRO A 82 -5.31 -8.89 -14.98
N ALA A 83 -5.14 -9.74 -15.99
CA ALA A 83 -6.22 -10.61 -16.44
C ALA A 83 -6.57 -11.67 -15.38
N ASP A 84 -7.80 -12.20 -15.47
CA ASP A 84 -8.22 -13.45 -14.80
C ASP A 84 -8.04 -13.52 -13.27
N GLY A 85 -8.15 -12.38 -12.57
CA GLY A 85 -8.15 -12.35 -11.11
C GLY A 85 -6.79 -12.60 -10.47
N GLU A 86 -5.71 -12.49 -11.25
CA GLU A 86 -4.37 -12.42 -10.72
C GLU A 86 -4.18 -11.19 -9.82
N LEU A 87 -3.15 -11.24 -8.99
CA LEU A 87 -2.82 -10.14 -8.09
C LEU A 87 -2.20 -8.97 -8.85
N ASP A 88 -2.50 -7.75 -8.39
CA ASP A 88 -2.07 -6.46 -8.97
C ASP A 88 -0.53 -6.27 -9.02
N GLY A 89 0.23 -7.21 -8.48
CA GLY A 89 1.70 -7.22 -8.48
C GLY A 89 2.31 -6.33 -7.40
N ARG A 90 3.63 -6.12 -7.48
CA ARG A 90 4.36 -5.36 -6.46
C ARG A 90 3.95 -3.90 -6.48
N CYS A 91 3.59 -3.38 -5.31
CA CYS A 91 3.31 -1.97 -5.07
C CYS A 91 4.51 -1.12 -5.49
N THR A 92 4.27 -0.04 -6.23
CA THR A 92 5.32 0.93 -6.62
C THR A 92 6.03 1.60 -5.45
N TRP A 93 5.44 1.58 -4.25
CA TRP A 93 6.04 2.09 -3.02
C TRP A 93 6.84 1.04 -2.24
N LEU A 94 6.96 -0.19 -2.74
CA LEU A 94 7.75 -1.25 -2.10
C LEU A 94 9.23 -1.10 -2.43
N ASP A 95 10.07 -0.99 -1.40
CA ASP A 95 11.50 -1.17 -1.54
C ASP A 95 11.82 -2.65 -1.77
N ALA A 96 12.26 -3.00 -2.98
CA ALA A 96 12.60 -4.37 -3.34
C ALA A 96 13.79 -4.96 -2.55
N LYS A 97 14.62 -4.12 -1.90
CA LYS A 97 15.76 -4.59 -1.11
C LYS A 97 15.38 -4.92 0.33
N THR A 98 14.57 -4.08 0.94
CA THR A 98 14.22 -4.20 2.37
C THR A 98 12.82 -4.78 2.61
N ASN A 99 12.01 -4.89 1.56
CA ASN A 99 10.58 -5.20 1.60
C ASN A 99 9.78 -4.25 2.51
N GLN A 100 10.24 -3.00 2.67
CA GLN A 100 9.53 -1.96 3.40
C GLN A 100 8.88 -0.95 2.45
N CYS A 101 7.90 -0.20 2.95
CA CYS A 101 7.31 0.90 2.19
C CYS A 101 8.26 2.11 2.20
N LEU A 102 8.62 2.61 1.00
CA LEU A 102 9.46 3.80 0.80
C LEU A 102 8.81 5.08 1.35
N HIS A 103 7.48 5.14 1.40
CA HIS A 103 6.70 6.34 1.75
C HIS A 103 5.75 6.06 2.91
N HIS A 104 6.28 5.43 3.96
CA HIS A 104 5.50 4.98 5.12
C HIS A 104 4.64 6.09 5.75
N GLU A 105 5.15 7.31 5.80
CA GLU A 105 4.48 8.49 6.35
C GLU A 105 3.30 8.99 5.50
N HIS A 106 3.27 8.67 4.21
CA HIS A 106 2.22 9.06 3.27
C HIS A 106 1.25 7.93 2.93
N ARG A 107 1.37 6.78 3.58
CA ARG A 107 0.51 5.62 3.35
C ARG A 107 -0.97 5.99 3.42
N PRO A 108 -1.80 5.54 2.46
CA PRO A 108 -3.23 5.75 2.49
C PRO A 108 -3.87 4.99 3.66
N GLN A 109 -5.13 5.29 3.95
CA GLN A 109 -5.82 4.77 5.12
C GLN A 109 -5.90 3.24 5.10
N VAL A 110 -6.18 2.66 3.93
CA VAL A 110 -6.21 1.19 3.74
C VAL A 110 -4.91 0.53 4.20
N CYS A 111 -3.76 1.12 3.86
CA CYS A 111 -2.45 0.60 4.26
C CYS A 111 -2.15 0.77 5.75
N ARG A 112 -2.84 1.70 6.43
CA ARG A 112 -2.68 1.95 7.89
C ARG A 112 -3.60 1.08 8.72
N ASP A 113 -4.82 0.86 8.21
CA ASP A 113 -5.83 0.01 8.86
C ASP A 113 -5.39 -1.46 8.87
N PHE A 114 -4.48 -1.84 7.97
CA PHE A 114 -3.82 -3.14 7.99
C PHE A 114 -2.79 -3.22 9.13
N GLU A 115 -3.26 -3.54 10.33
CA GLU A 115 -2.41 -3.68 11.52
C GLU A 115 -1.43 -4.86 11.41
N VAL A 116 -0.14 -4.57 11.57
CA VAL A 116 0.93 -5.57 11.57
C VAL A 116 0.77 -6.54 12.74
N GLY A 117 0.94 -7.83 12.47
CA GLY A 117 0.88 -8.89 13.49
C GLY A 117 -0.52 -9.27 13.95
N ARG A 118 -1.58 -8.63 13.40
CA ARG A 118 -2.97 -9.06 13.62
C ARG A 118 -3.36 -10.23 12.74
N SER A 119 -4.55 -10.78 12.98
CA SER A 119 -5.07 -11.97 12.28
C SER A 119 -5.00 -11.85 10.76
N GLN A 120 -5.37 -10.71 10.18
CA GLN A 120 -5.30 -10.50 8.73
C GLN A 120 -3.86 -10.50 8.21
N CYS A 121 -2.94 -9.83 8.92
CA CYS A 121 -1.51 -9.84 8.61
C CYS A 121 -0.92 -11.25 8.67
N LEU A 122 -1.23 -12.02 9.72
CA LEU A 122 -0.76 -13.39 9.88
C LEU A 122 -1.34 -14.33 8.80
N ALA A 123 -2.63 -14.20 8.50
CA ALA A 123 -3.28 -14.97 7.44
C ALA A 123 -2.63 -14.70 6.08
N TRP A 124 -2.37 -13.44 5.75
CA TRP A 124 -1.70 -13.09 4.49
C TRP A 124 -0.26 -13.60 4.43
N ARG A 125 0.51 -13.49 5.53
CA ARG A 125 1.86 -14.07 5.60
C ARG A 125 1.85 -15.57 5.35
N GLN A 126 0.83 -16.28 5.86
CA GLN A 126 0.68 -17.72 5.64
C GLN A 126 0.33 -18.01 4.17
N SER A 127 -0.70 -17.36 3.64
CA SER A 127 -1.20 -17.56 2.27
C SER A 127 -0.17 -17.21 1.19
N TYR A 128 0.67 -16.20 1.43
CA TYR A 128 1.66 -15.71 0.48
C TYR A 128 3.10 -16.02 0.88
N SER A 129 3.30 -17.01 1.76
CA SER A 129 4.63 -17.37 2.30
C SER A 129 5.66 -17.73 1.21
N SER A 130 5.21 -18.22 0.05
CA SER A 130 6.07 -18.50 -1.11
C SER A 130 6.65 -17.24 -1.76
N LEU A 131 5.93 -16.10 -1.69
CA LEU A 131 6.38 -14.81 -2.23
C LEU A 131 7.33 -14.06 -1.28
N LEU A 132 7.42 -14.51 -0.03
CA LEU A 132 8.26 -13.92 1.02
C LEU A 132 9.67 -14.51 1.07
N ARG A 133 9.97 -15.56 0.28
CA ARG A 133 11.30 -16.16 0.22
C ARG A 133 12.10 -15.51 -0.92
N PRO A 134 13.36 -15.09 -0.69
CA PRO A 134 14.25 -14.56 -1.72
C PRO A 134 14.59 -15.60 -2.78
#